data_AF-A0A7J9QE05-F1
#
_entry.id   AF-A0A7J9QE05-F1
#
_cell.length_a   1.000
_cell.length_b   1.000
_cell.length_c   1.000
_cell.angle_alpha   90.00
_cell.angle_beta   90.00
_cell.angle_gamma   90.00
#
_symmetry.space_group_name_H-M   'P 1'
#
loop_
_entity.id
_entity.type
_entity.pdbx_description
1 polymer ?
#
loop_
_entity_poly.entity_id
_entity_poly.type
_entity_poly.pdbx_seq_one_letter_code
_entity_poly.pdbx_strand_id
1 'polypeptide(L)'
;MDIVDLHDPQRVNRTPDDTVILFSEGSFTQDEFKVSKVELRLYLEKSDEKLGNYSLITSFVETDKGTVEMVYDEGYRGENSLKRASKFLTSNLGISGLILRSVISLRGKTS
;
A
#
# COMPACT_ATOMS: atom_id res chain seq x y z
N MET A 1 5.50 15.48 -0.93
CA MET A 1 4.06 15.58 -0.66
C MET A 1 3.56 14.21 -0.28
N ASP A 2 2.67 14.10 0.71
CA ASP A 2 2.15 12.81 1.14
C ASP A 2 0.67 12.70 0.75
N ILE A 3 0.33 11.64 0.03
CA ILE A 3 -1.03 11.37 -0.44
C ILE A 3 -1.55 10.12 0.27
N VAL A 4 -2.67 10.27 0.96
CA VAL A 4 -3.42 9.16 1.55
C VAL A 4 -4.73 9.03 0.77
N ASP A 5 -4.78 8.05 -0.14
CA ASP A 5 -5.94 7.75 -0.98
C ASP A 5 -6.86 6.74 -0.29
N LEU A 6 -7.47 7.21 0.79
CA LEU A 6 -8.44 6.50 1.62
C LEU A 6 -9.65 7.41 1.84
N HIS A 7 -10.85 6.82 1.92
CA HIS A 7 -12.06 7.57 2.28
C HIS A 7 -11.95 8.23 3.67
N ASP A 8 -11.33 7.52 4.62
CA ASP A 8 -10.95 8.05 5.92
C ASP A 8 -9.45 7.87 6.16
N PRO A 9 -8.64 8.94 6.02
CA PRO A 9 -7.19 8.90 6.25
C PRO A 9 -6.78 8.56 7.69
N GLN A 10 -7.65 8.72 8.69
CA GLN A 10 -7.31 8.42 10.08
C GLN A 10 -7.07 6.93 10.32
N ARG A 11 -7.61 6.07 9.44
CA ARG A 11 -7.42 4.60 9.49
C ARG A 11 -5.96 4.17 9.43
N VAL A 12 -5.12 4.97 8.75
CA VAL A 12 -3.68 4.72 8.55
C VAL A 12 -2.80 5.71 9.31
N ASN A 13 -3.38 6.61 10.11
CA ASN A 13 -2.64 7.57 10.93
C ASN A 13 -2.08 6.92 12.22
N ARG A 14 -1.37 5.81 12.04
CA ARG A 14 -0.73 5.01 13.08
C ARG A 14 0.34 4.12 12.47
N THR A 15 1.16 3.47 13.30
CA THR A 15 2.09 2.45 12.81
C THR A 15 1.31 1.23 12.31
N PRO A 16 1.66 0.66 11.14
CA PRO A 16 1.09 -0.61 10.68
C PRO A 16 1.33 -1.74 11.68
N ASP A 17 0.37 -2.65 11.79
CA ASP A 17 0.49 -3.87 12.59
C ASP A 17 1.49 -4.86 11.97
N ASP A 18 1.59 -4.87 10.63
CA ASP A 18 2.59 -5.66 9.90
C ASP A 18 2.93 -5.00 8.56
N THR A 19 4.09 -5.32 8.00
CA THR A 19 4.57 -4.78 6.71
C THR A 19 5.28 -5.85 5.89
N VAL A 20 5.08 -5.82 4.58
CA VAL A 20 5.84 -6.65 3.62
C VAL A 20 6.43 -5.74 2.55
N ILE A 21 7.75 -5.66 2.54
CA ILE A 21 8.51 -4.94 1.52
C ILE A 21 8.48 -5.75 0.22
N LEU A 22 8.03 -5.10 -0.85
CA LEU A 22 8.00 -5.68 -2.21
C LEU A 22 9.20 -5.22 -3.04
N PHE A 23 9.71 -4.03 -2.75
CA PHE A 23 10.84 -3.40 -3.42
C PHE A 23 11.49 -2.38 -2.47
N SER A 24 12.79 -2.47 -2.25
CA SER A 24 13.54 -1.49 -1.44
C SER A 24 15.01 -1.32 -1.83
N GLU A 25 15.49 -2.02 -2.86
CA GLU A 25 16.89 -1.96 -3.29
C GLU A 25 16.97 -1.64 -4.78
N GLY A 26 17.73 -0.59 -5.10
CA GLY A 26 17.76 0.03 -6.41
C GLY A 26 16.75 1.16 -6.53
N SER A 27 17.02 2.10 -7.44
CA SER A 27 16.05 3.13 -7.78
C SER A 27 15.48 2.85 -9.16
N PHE A 28 14.17 2.59 -9.20
CA PHE A 28 13.45 2.45 -10.45
C PHE A 28 12.84 3.80 -10.81
N THR A 29 13.04 4.24 -12.05
CA THR A 29 12.43 5.48 -12.54
C THR A 29 11.16 5.12 -13.31
N GLN A 30 10.02 5.60 -12.82
CA GLN A 30 8.76 5.62 -13.57
C GLN A 30 8.52 7.07 -14.02
N ASP A 31 8.61 7.31 -15.33
CA ASP A 31 8.54 8.63 -15.94
C ASP A 31 9.56 9.61 -15.27
N GLU A 32 9.10 10.64 -14.58
CA GLU A 32 9.91 11.62 -13.86
C GLU A 32 10.01 11.36 -12.35
N PHE A 33 9.58 10.18 -11.87
CA PHE A 33 9.56 9.80 -10.45
C PHE A 33 10.54 8.68 -10.16
N LYS A 34 11.45 8.92 -9.23
CA LYS A 34 12.40 7.91 -8.74
C LYS A 34 11.76 7.18 -7.55
N VAL A 35 11.33 5.95 -7.78
CA VAL A 35 10.75 5.08 -6.76
C VAL A 35 11.88 4.45 -5.93
N SER A 36 11.84 4.65 -4.62
CA SER A 36 12.81 4.11 -3.67
C SER A 36 12.28 2.94 -2.84
N LYS A 37 10.95 2.88 -2.63
CA LYS A 37 10.34 1.83 -1.81
C LYS A 37 8.92 1.52 -2.27
N VAL A 38 8.58 0.24 -2.26
CA VAL A 38 7.19 -0.25 -2.36
C VAL A 38 6.96 -1.33 -1.31
N GLU A 39 5.91 -1.17 -0.53
CA GLU A 39 5.52 -2.15 0.50
C GLU A 39 4.00 -2.28 0.61
N LEU A 40 3.55 -3.41 1.12
CA LEU A 40 2.21 -3.56 1.66
C LEU A 40 2.24 -3.35 3.17
N ARG A 41 1.24 -2.67 3.70
CA ARG A 41 1.05 -2.43 5.13
C ARG A 41 -0.28 -3.03 5.56
N LEU A 42 -0.31 -3.64 6.73
CA LEU A 42 -1.52 -4.17 7.36
C LEU A 42 -1.89 -3.32 8.56
N TYR A 43 -3.16 -2.95 8.63
CA TYR A 43 -3.79 -2.34 9.79
C TYR A 43 -4.97 -3.23 10.20
N LEU A 44 -4.90 -3.77 11.41
CA LEU A 44 -5.98 -4.52 12.04
C LEU A 44 -6.90 -3.52 12.73
N GLU A 45 -8.16 -3.45 12.30
CA GLU A 45 -9.11 -2.47 12.81
C GLU A 45 -10.04 -3.12 13.85
N LYS A 46 -11.23 -3.52 13.42
CA LYS A 46 -12.27 -4.09 14.28
C LYS A 46 -12.09 -5.60 14.40
N SER A 47 -12.34 -6.14 15.57
CA SER A 47 -12.43 -7.59 15.79
C SER A 47 -13.90 -8.00 15.87
N ASP A 48 -14.29 -8.98 15.08
CA ASP A 48 -15.58 -9.65 15.15
C ASP A 48 -15.41 -11.06 15.71
N GLU A 49 -16.30 -11.50 16.59
CA GLU A 49 -16.20 -12.81 17.27
C GLU A 49 -16.24 -14.00 16.30
N LYS A 50 -16.93 -13.87 15.15
CA LYS A 50 -17.08 -14.95 14.16
C LYS A 50 -16.12 -14.80 12.99
N LEU A 51 -15.90 -13.57 12.54
CA LEU A 51 -15.15 -13.27 11.32
C LEU A 51 -13.67 -12.93 11.60
N GLY A 52 -13.32 -12.71 12.86
CA GLY A 52 -11.98 -12.32 13.29
C GLY A 52 -11.68 -10.85 13.02
N ASN A 53 -10.40 -10.52 12.86
CA ASN A 53 -9.96 -9.14 12.66
C ASN A 53 -10.24 -8.66 11.23
N TYR A 54 -10.82 -7.47 11.12
CA TYR A 54 -10.91 -6.72 9.88
C TYR A 54 -9.50 -6.26 9.48
N SER A 55 -9.03 -6.76 8.34
CA SER A 55 -7.75 -6.40 7.75
C SER A 55 -7.94 -5.25 6.78
N LEU A 56 -7.26 -4.12 7.01
CA LEU A 56 -7.04 -3.09 6.02
C LEU A 56 -5.61 -3.24 5.49
N ILE A 57 -5.47 -3.59 4.21
CA ILE A 57 -4.18 -3.70 3.54
C ILE A 57 -4.03 -2.52 2.61
N THR A 58 -2.99 -1.72 2.80
CA THR A 58 -2.64 -0.62 1.91
C THR A 58 -1.36 -0.92 1.15
N SER A 59 -1.22 -0.34 -0.03
CA SER A 59 0.06 -0.24 -0.71
C SER A 59 0.67 1.13 -0.44
N PHE A 60 1.93 1.13 -0.02
CA PHE A 60 2.72 2.33 0.20
C PHE A 60 3.84 2.40 -0.84
N VAL A 61 3.92 3.53 -1.54
CA VAL A 61 4.95 3.83 -2.54
C VAL A 61 5.68 5.11 -2.12
N GLU A 62 6.99 5.01 -2.02
CA GLU A 62 7.89 6.13 -1.73
C GLU A 62 8.64 6.53 -3.00
N THR A 63 8.63 7.83 -3.28
CA THR A 63 9.33 8.44 -4.41
C THR A 63 10.12 9.66 -3.97
N ASP A 64 10.99 10.15 -4.85
CA ASP A 64 11.70 11.42 -4.68
C ASP A 64 10.80 12.67 -4.61
N LYS A 65 9.53 12.56 -5.02
CA LYS A 65 8.56 13.69 -5.01
C LYS A 65 7.51 13.56 -3.90
N GLY A 66 7.51 12.45 -3.17
CA GLY A 66 6.51 12.21 -2.15
C GLY A 66 6.15 10.75 -1.96
N THR A 67 5.19 10.55 -1.06
CA THR A 67 4.67 9.23 -0.73
C THR A 67 3.20 9.12 -1.13
N VAL A 68 2.79 7.90 -1.47
CA VAL A 68 1.38 7.57 -1.71
C VAL A 68 1.04 6.31 -0.94
N GLU A 69 0.01 6.39 -0.11
CA GLU A 69 -0.63 5.25 0.53
C GLU A 69 -2.06 5.12 0.03
N MET A 70 -2.42 3.95 -0.50
CA MET A 70 -3.74 3.69 -1.06
C MET A 70 -4.27 2.33 -0.64
N VAL A 71 -5.59 2.17 -0.58
CA VAL A 71 -6.22 0.86 -0.29
C VAL A 71 -5.83 -0.15 -1.37
N TYR A 72 -5.27 -1.28 -0.94
CA TYR A 72 -5.03 -2.43 -1.81
C TYR A 72 -6.14 -3.47 -1.67
N ASP A 73 -6.48 -3.83 -0.43
CA ASP A 73 -7.55 -4.77 -0.11
C ASP A 73 -8.06 -4.51 1.32
N GLU A 74 -9.34 -4.77 1.57
CA GLU A 74 -9.91 -4.68 2.90
C GLU A 74 -11.01 -5.72 3.15
N GLY A 75 -11.17 -6.14 4.40
CA GLY A 75 -12.21 -7.08 4.83
C GLY A 75 -11.77 -8.06 5.90
N TYR A 76 -12.68 -8.97 6.26
CA TYR A 76 -12.38 -10.12 7.13
C TYR A 76 -11.58 -11.16 6.34
N ARG A 77 -10.27 -10.94 6.25
CA ARG A 77 -9.36 -11.77 5.44
C ARG A 77 -8.77 -12.95 6.20
N GLY A 78 -9.01 -13.07 7.51
CA GLY A 78 -8.46 -14.11 8.37
C GLY A 78 -6.94 -13.98 8.58
N GLU A 79 -6.34 -14.95 9.25
CA GLU A 79 -4.90 -14.94 9.56
C GLU A 79 -4.03 -14.96 8.30
N ASN A 80 -2.83 -14.38 8.37
CA ASN A 80 -1.86 -14.30 7.26
C ASN A 80 -2.38 -13.54 6.01
N SER A 81 -3.34 -12.63 6.19
CA SER A 81 -3.94 -11.84 5.11
C SER A 81 -2.88 -11.07 4.29
N LEU A 82 -1.95 -10.39 4.97
CA LEU A 82 -0.87 -9.63 4.34
C LEU A 82 0.04 -10.50 3.47
N LYS A 83 0.45 -11.67 3.96
CA LYS A 83 1.31 -12.61 3.22
C LYS A 83 0.61 -13.19 1.99
N ARG A 84 -0.71 -13.45 2.07
CA ARG A 84 -1.49 -13.87 0.90
C ARG A 84 -1.59 -12.76 -0.13
N ALA A 85 -1.86 -11.53 0.32
CA ALA A 85 -1.93 -10.36 -0.54
C ALA A 85 -0.60 -10.11 -1.26
N SER A 86 0.53 -10.16 -0.54
CA SER A 86 1.86 -9.97 -1.13
C SER A 86 2.22 -11.05 -2.15
N LYS A 87 1.90 -12.32 -1.85
CA LYS A 87 2.11 -13.43 -2.80
C LYS A 87 1.25 -13.26 -4.05
N PHE A 88 -0.03 -12.89 -3.90
CA PHE A 88 -0.93 -12.68 -5.03
C PHE A 88 -0.46 -11.54 -5.92
N LEU A 89 -0.07 -10.42 -5.32
CA LEU A 89 0.44 -9.24 -6.01
C LEU A 89 1.70 -9.53 -6.82
N THR A 90 2.68 -10.19 -6.20
CA THR A 90 3.96 -10.52 -6.84
C THR A 90 3.84 -11.62 -7.89
N SER A 91 2.87 -12.52 -7.77
CA SER A 91 2.68 -13.63 -8.71
C SER A 91 1.76 -13.31 -9.89
N ASN A 92 0.80 -12.37 -9.74
CA ASN A 92 -0.27 -12.18 -10.73
C ASN A 92 -0.46 -10.74 -11.20
N LEU A 93 -0.41 -9.75 -10.30
CA LEU A 93 -0.82 -8.37 -10.63
C LEU A 93 0.36 -7.51 -11.11
N GLY A 94 1.56 -7.79 -10.58
CA GLY A 94 2.76 -7.00 -10.83
C GLY A 94 2.83 -5.73 -9.99
N ILE A 95 4.02 -5.43 -9.46
CA ILE A 95 4.29 -4.25 -8.64
C ILE A 95 4.17 -2.95 -9.48
N SER A 96 4.43 -3.03 -10.79
CA SER A 96 4.37 -1.91 -11.72
C SER A 96 3.01 -1.21 -11.76
N GLY A 97 1.90 -1.94 -11.62
CA GLY A 97 0.56 -1.35 -11.59
C GLY A 97 0.29 -0.49 -10.35
N LEU A 98 0.88 -0.82 -9.21
CA LEU A 98 0.81 0.01 -8.00
C LEU A 98 1.66 1.27 -8.12
N ILE A 99 2.86 1.13 -8.68
CA ILE A 99 3.75 2.25 -8.95
C ILE A 99 3.09 3.25 -9.91
N LEU A 100 2.54 2.78 -11.03
CA LEU A 100 1.90 3.65 -12.02
C LEU A 100 0.73 4.44 -11.43
N ARG A 101 -0.16 3.79 -10.67
CA ARG A 101 -1.27 4.48 -10.00
C ARG A 101 -0.77 5.54 -9.02
N SER A 102 0.28 5.23 -8.26
CA SER A 102 0.88 6.18 -7.31
C SER A 102 1.47 7.39 -8.01
N VAL A 103 2.19 7.18 -9.11
CA VAL A 103 2.76 8.25 -9.94
C VAL A 103 1.67 9.14 -10.53
N ILE A 104 0.57 8.56 -11.02
CA ILE A 104 -0.58 9.33 -11.53
C ILE A 104 -1.18 10.21 -10.42
N SER A 105 -1.38 9.65 -9.22
CA SER A 105 -1.91 10.41 -8.07
C SER A 105 -0.99 11.57 -7.66
N LEU A 106 0.32 11.36 -7.62
CA LEU A 106 1.29 12.43 -7.37
C LEU A 106 1.22 13.52 -8.45
N ARG A 107 1.24 13.13 -9.73
CA ARG A 107 1.18 14.08 -10.85
C ARG A 107 -0.09 14.94 -10.83
N GLY A 108 -1.24 14.33 -10.57
CA GLY A 108 -2.54 15.03 -10.51
C GLY A 108 -2.65 16.03 -9.35
N LYS A 109 -1.85 15.89 -8.29
CA LYS A 109 -1.78 16.86 -7.19
C LYS A 109 -0.68 17.92 -7.35
N THR A 110 0.25 17.70 -8.26
CA THR A 110 1.38 18.61 -8.55
C THR A 110 1.09 19.54 -9.74
N SER A 111 -0.03 19.34 -10.45
CA SER A 111 -0.47 20.13 -11.61
C SER A 111 -1.49 21.21 -11.20
#